data_AF-A0AA36H8X9-F1
#
_entry.id   AF-A0AA36H8X9-F1
#
_cell.length_a   1.000
_cell.length_b   1.000
_cell.length_c   1.000
_cell.angle_alpha   90.00
_cell.angle_beta   90.00
_cell.angle_gamma   90.00
#
_symmetry.space_group_name_H-M   'P 1'
#
loop_
_entity.id
_entity.type
_entity.pdbx_description
1 polymer ?
#
loop_
_entity_poly.entity_id
_entity_poly.type
_entity_poly.pdbx_seq_one_letter_code
_entity_poly.pdbx_strand_id
1 'polypeptide(L)'
;MGLELPSISTYKRIFEEVRLFIGRVYEKHQSHFIKEITEAYQNEGECGWDMAVDGAYDSKGRSAELCKVLAVDLRTKRIHSEVVNLPKQAGSGRMEKEGFHRMPRWVQSRDLFIRSIATDRSPMYGTEINSYNMQFGKQIEWRLVPDMWTFIFGR
;
A
#
# COMPACT_ATOMS: atom_id res chain seq x y z
N MET A 1 -4.90 -41.99 -2.66
CA MET A 1 -6.09 -41.12 -2.55
C MET A 1 -5.71 -39.76 -3.10
N GLY A 2 -6.21 -39.40 -4.28
CA GLY A 2 -6.03 -38.07 -4.85
C GLY A 2 -7.07 -37.12 -4.28
N LEU A 3 -6.66 -35.96 -3.77
CA LEU A 3 -7.57 -34.87 -3.45
C LEU A 3 -8.15 -34.35 -4.77
N GLU A 4 -9.42 -34.67 -5.05
CA GLU A 4 -10.14 -34.02 -6.14
C GLU A 4 -10.33 -32.55 -5.81
N LEU A 5 -9.84 -31.68 -6.69
CA LEU A 5 -10.07 -30.25 -6.56
C LEU A 5 -11.56 -29.97 -6.79
N PRO A 6 -12.19 -29.09 -5.98
CA PRO A 6 -13.58 -28.73 -6.17
C PRO A 6 -13.81 -28.12 -7.56
N SER A 7 -14.99 -28.36 -8.12
CA SER A 7 -15.39 -27.74 -9.39
C SER A 7 -15.33 -26.21 -9.31
N ILE A 8 -15.12 -25.55 -10.46
CA ILE A 8 -15.11 -24.08 -10.56
C ILE A 8 -16.40 -23.46 -10.00
N SER A 9 -17.56 -24.11 -10.21
CA SER A 9 -18.84 -23.67 -9.66
C SER A 9 -18.87 -23.74 -8.13
N THR A 10 -18.35 -24.83 -7.55
CA THR A 10 -18.22 -24.99 -6.10
C THR A 10 -17.28 -23.94 -5.51
N TYR A 11 -16.14 -23.70 -6.15
CA TYR A 11 -15.19 -22.67 -5.74
C TYR A 11 -15.83 -21.27 -5.77
N LYS A 12 -16.55 -20.91 -6.85
CA LYS A 12 -17.23 -19.61 -6.96
C LYS A 12 -18.25 -19.41 -5.85
N ARG A 13 -19.09 -20.41 -5.57
CA ARG A 13 -20.09 -20.33 -4.50
C ARG A 13 -19.44 -20.13 -3.14
N ILE A 14 -18.42 -20.94 -2.81
CA ILE A 14 -17.67 -20.80 -1.56
C ILE A 14 -17.02 -19.41 -1.49
N PHE A 15 -16.41 -18.95 -2.58
CA PHE A 15 -15.78 -17.63 -2.62
C PHE A 15 -16.80 -16.51 -2.41
N GLU A 16 -17.99 -16.57 -3.01
CA GLU A 16 -19.05 -15.59 -2.82
C GLU A 16 -19.55 -15.56 -1.37
N GLU A 17 -19.73 -16.72 -0.75
CA GLU A 17 -20.11 -16.83 0.66
C GLU A 17 -19.02 -16.25 1.58
N VAL A 18 -17.76 -16.59 1.33
CA VAL A 18 -16.61 -16.16 2.13
C VAL A 18 -16.27 -14.68 1.87
N ARG A 19 -16.55 -14.14 0.69
CA ARG A 19 -16.24 -12.75 0.30
C ARG A 19 -16.84 -11.73 1.27
N LEU A 20 -18.07 -11.96 1.73
CA LEU A 20 -18.71 -11.09 2.72
C LEU A 20 -17.95 -11.06 4.05
N PHE A 21 -17.43 -12.22 4.48
CA PHE A 21 -16.63 -12.32 5.70
C PHE A 21 -15.23 -11.72 5.53
N ILE A 22 -14.60 -11.92 4.37
CA ILE A 22 -13.31 -11.28 4.03
C ILE A 22 -13.44 -9.77 4.15
N GLY A 23 -14.51 -9.18 3.59
CA GLY A 23 -14.76 -7.74 3.68
C GLY A 23 -14.78 -7.24 5.13
N ARG A 24 -15.57 -7.90 5.98
CA ARG A 24 -15.67 -7.54 7.41
C ARG A 24 -14.35 -7.66 8.17
N VAL A 25 -13.59 -8.72 7.92
CA VAL A 25 -12.28 -8.93 8.56
C VAL A 25 -11.30 -7.85 8.09
N TYR A 26 -11.30 -7.54 6.79
CA TYR A 26 -10.45 -6.51 6.21
C TYR A 26 -10.78 -5.11 6.74
N GLU A 27 -12.06 -4.75 6.81
CA GLU A 27 -12.53 -3.48 7.38
C GLU A 27 -12.14 -3.36 8.87
N LYS A 28 -12.30 -4.43 9.65
CA LYS A 28 -11.89 -4.46 11.05
C LYS A 28 -10.38 -4.28 11.20
N HIS A 29 -9.58 -4.96 10.38
CA HIS A 29 -8.13 -4.83 10.37
C HIS A 29 -7.70 -3.40 10.00
N GLN A 30 -8.29 -2.82 8.95
CA GLN A 30 -7.99 -1.44 8.56
C GLN A 30 -8.41 -0.44 9.64
N SER A 31 -9.56 -0.61 10.27
CA SER A 31 -10.00 0.28 11.35
C SER A 31 -9.05 0.23 12.54
N HIS A 32 -8.57 -0.96 12.91
CA HIS A 32 -7.56 -1.13 13.95
C HIS A 32 -6.24 -0.47 13.59
N PHE A 33 -5.76 -0.67 12.35
CA PHE A 33 -4.55 -0.04 11.82
C PHE A 33 -4.62 1.49 11.89
N ILE A 34 -5.72 2.08 11.40
CA ILE A 34 -5.92 3.54 11.42
C ILE A 34 -5.93 4.07 12.86
N LYS A 35 -6.61 3.36 13.76
CA LYS A 35 -6.67 3.73 15.18
C LYS A 35 -5.29 3.76 15.80
N GLU A 36 -4.48 2.71 15.65
CA GLU A 36 -3.15 2.64 16.24
C GLU A 36 -2.21 3.74 15.72
N ILE A 37 -2.23 4.01 14.40
CA ILE A 37 -1.44 5.10 13.83
C ILE A 37 -1.91 6.45 14.38
N THR A 38 -3.22 6.68 14.39
CA THR A 38 -3.78 7.95 14.88
C THR A 38 -3.39 8.21 16.33
N GLU A 39 -3.51 7.21 17.20
CA GLU A 39 -3.12 7.30 18.61
C GLU A 39 -1.61 7.56 18.76
N ALA A 40 -0.77 6.88 17.97
CA ALA A 40 0.68 7.06 18.02
C ALA A 40 1.14 8.46 17.59
N TYR A 41 0.45 9.10 16.64
CA TYR A 41 0.79 10.45 16.19
C TYR A 41 0.20 11.55 17.09
N GLN A 42 -1.04 11.37 17.58
CA GLN A 42 -1.68 12.31 18.51
C GLN A 42 -0.94 12.43 19.85
N ASN A 43 -0.43 11.32 20.40
CA ASN A 43 0.25 11.30 21.69
C ASN A 43 1.55 12.13 21.74
N GLU A 44 2.16 12.42 20.59
CA GLU A 44 3.42 13.16 20.50
C GLU A 44 3.24 14.58 19.92
N GLY A 45 1.99 15.02 19.71
CA GLY A 45 1.70 16.34 19.16
C GLY A 45 2.09 16.51 17.69
N GLU A 46 2.38 15.41 16.98
CA GLU A 46 2.71 15.43 15.57
C GLU A 46 1.44 15.28 14.70
N CYS A 47 1.39 16.03 13.61
CA CYS A 47 0.34 15.90 12.61
C CYS A 47 0.86 15.18 11.38
N GLY A 48 0.51 13.91 11.25
CA GLY A 48 0.55 13.19 9.98
C GLY A 48 1.50 12.02 9.92
N TRP A 49 1.08 11.04 9.14
CA TRP A 49 1.73 9.76 8.96
C TRP A 49 3.02 9.90 8.14
N ASP A 50 4.11 9.37 8.68
CA ASP A 50 5.36 9.14 7.97
C ASP A 50 5.46 7.70 7.53
N MET A 51 5.63 7.49 6.23
CA MET A 51 5.62 6.14 5.68
C MET A 51 6.82 5.88 4.78
N ALA A 52 7.26 4.63 4.80
CA ALA A 52 8.09 4.06 3.76
C ALA A 52 7.21 3.27 2.78
N VAL A 53 7.43 3.42 1.48
CA VAL A 53 6.64 2.75 0.44
C VAL A 53 7.54 2.00 -0.54
N ASP A 54 7.20 0.73 -0.77
CA ASP A 54 7.89 -0.15 -1.72
C ASP A 54 6.91 -1.06 -2.46
N GLY A 55 7.25 -1.40 -3.71
CA GLY A 55 6.53 -2.34 -4.57
C GLY A 55 7.17 -3.73 -4.56
N ALA A 56 6.37 -4.76 -4.28
CA ALA A 56 6.71 -6.16 -4.46
C ALA A 56 5.94 -6.76 -5.64
N TYR A 57 6.60 -7.60 -6.44
CA TYR A 57 6.04 -8.18 -7.67
C TYR A 57 5.94 -9.70 -7.55
N ASP A 58 4.91 -10.29 -8.16
CA ASP A 58 4.73 -11.74 -8.23
C ASP A 58 5.79 -12.46 -9.09
N SER A 59 6.38 -11.74 -10.05
CA SER A 59 7.43 -12.24 -10.92
C SER A 59 8.43 -11.14 -11.27
N LYS A 60 9.65 -11.54 -11.65
CA LYS A 60 10.70 -10.61 -12.06
C LYS A 60 10.47 -10.16 -13.52
N GLY A 61 10.66 -8.87 -13.78
CA GLY A 61 10.66 -8.32 -15.14
C GLY A 61 9.29 -7.83 -15.63
N ARG A 62 9.10 -7.76 -16.96
CA ARG A 62 7.91 -7.16 -17.58
C ARG A 62 6.68 -8.06 -17.60
N SER A 63 6.75 -9.25 -17.01
CA SER A 63 5.68 -10.27 -17.02
C SER A 63 4.82 -10.27 -15.76
N ALA A 64 5.06 -9.36 -14.80
CA ALA A 64 4.29 -9.29 -13.58
C ALA A 64 2.80 -9.01 -13.85
N GLU A 65 1.93 -9.81 -13.24
CA GLU A 65 0.47 -9.64 -13.29
C GLU A 65 -0.06 -9.02 -12.00
N LEU A 66 0.65 -9.26 -10.89
CA LEU A 66 0.34 -8.72 -9.58
C LEU A 66 1.52 -7.91 -9.03
N CYS A 67 1.20 -6.70 -8.62
CA CYS A 67 2.08 -5.83 -7.84
C CYS A 67 1.39 -5.57 -6.50
N LYS A 68 2.15 -5.68 -5.42
CA LYS A 68 1.73 -5.29 -4.09
C LYS A 68 2.55 -4.07 -3.69
N VAL A 69 1.87 -2.94 -3.48
CA VAL A 69 2.52 -1.77 -2.90
C VAL A 69 2.30 -1.80 -1.39
N LEU A 70 3.40 -1.78 -0.65
CA LEU A 70 3.44 -1.79 0.80
C LEU A 70 3.70 -0.36 1.29
N ALA A 71 2.92 0.10 2.25
CA ALA A 71 3.22 1.29 3.03
C ALA A 71 3.45 0.89 4.48
N VAL A 72 4.65 1.18 4.99
CA VAL A 72 5.04 0.90 6.36
C VAL A 72 5.03 2.21 7.14
N ASP A 73 4.27 2.25 8.22
CA ASP A 73 4.34 3.35 9.17
C ASP A 73 5.69 3.37 9.90
N LEU A 74 6.39 4.49 9.80
CA LEU A 74 7.73 4.60 10.39
C LEU A 74 7.70 4.63 11.91
N ARG A 75 6.57 5.02 12.51
CA ARG A 75 6.39 5.06 13.96
C ARG A 75 5.98 3.72 14.55
N THR A 76 4.80 3.22 14.18
CA THR A 76 4.23 1.98 14.73
C THR A 76 4.76 0.71 14.05
N LYS A 77 5.49 0.84 12.93
CA LYS A 77 5.97 -0.27 12.09
C LYS A 77 4.84 -1.15 11.53
N ARG A 78 3.60 -0.64 11.53
CA ARG A 78 2.45 -1.31 10.92
C ARG A 78 2.52 -1.20 9.40
N ILE A 79 2.01 -2.22 8.72
CA ILE A 79 2.05 -2.33 7.27
C ILE A 79 0.63 -2.28 6.72
N HIS A 80 0.40 -1.38 5.77
CA HIS A 80 -0.73 -1.41 4.87
C HIS A 80 -0.27 -1.88 3.48
N SER A 81 -1.14 -2.56 2.74
CA SER A 81 -0.80 -3.06 1.42
C SER A 81 -1.96 -2.90 0.45
N GLU A 82 -1.66 -2.40 -0.74
CA GLU A 82 -2.56 -2.33 -1.88
C GLU A 82 -2.13 -3.35 -2.94
N VAL A 83 -3.06 -4.18 -3.40
CA VAL A 83 -2.81 -5.13 -4.49
C VAL A 83 -3.31 -4.52 -5.79
N VAL A 84 -2.39 -4.38 -6.74
CA VAL A 84 -2.64 -3.87 -8.09
C VAL A 84 -2.54 -5.03 -9.05
N ASN A 85 -3.61 -5.25 -9.80
CA ASN A 85 -3.67 -6.17 -10.92
C ASN A 85 -3.86 -5.35 -12.20
N LEU A 86 -2.86 -5.35 -13.08
CA LEU A 86 -2.96 -4.78 -14.41
C LEU A 86 -2.69 -5.89 -15.45
N PRO A 87 -3.22 -5.76 -16.68
CA PRO A 87 -2.92 -6.71 -17.74
C PRO A 87 -1.40 -6.87 -17.95
N LYS A 88 -0.92 -8.09 -18.26
CA LYS A 88 0.50 -8.45 -18.47
C LYS A 88 1.34 -7.43 -19.28
N GLN A 89 0.70 -6.71 -20.19
CA GLN A 89 1.37 -5.76 -21.10
C GLN A 89 1.59 -4.37 -20.48
N ALA A 90 1.07 -4.10 -19.29
CA ALA A 90 1.17 -2.80 -18.64
C ALA A 90 2.60 -2.47 -18.18
N GLY A 91 3.41 -3.49 -17.90
CA GLY A 91 4.78 -3.35 -17.39
C GLY A 91 4.84 -3.02 -15.89
N SER A 92 5.89 -3.50 -15.23
CA SER A 92 6.07 -3.39 -13.76
C SER A 92 6.01 -1.95 -13.25
N GLY A 93 6.68 -1.00 -13.91
CA GLY A 93 6.68 0.41 -13.49
C GLY A 93 5.30 1.08 -13.54
N ARG A 94 4.38 0.60 -14.38
CA ARG A 94 3.02 1.16 -14.45
C ARG A 94 2.14 0.64 -13.31
N MET A 95 2.35 -0.60 -12.90
CA MET A 95 1.65 -1.19 -11.75
C MET A 95 2.08 -0.53 -10.44
N GLU A 96 3.37 -0.29 -10.30
CA GLU A 96 3.92 0.38 -9.12
C GLU A 96 3.41 1.82 -9.05
N LYS A 97 3.47 2.58 -10.15
CA LYS A 97 2.87 3.92 -10.25
C LYS A 97 1.39 3.93 -9.86
N GLU A 98 0.61 2.97 -10.32
CA GLU A 98 -0.80 2.84 -9.95
C GLU A 98 -0.98 2.58 -8.45
N GLY A 99 -0.15 1.72 -7.85
CA GLY A 99 -0.20 1.49 -6.40
C GLY A 99 0.20 2.72 -5.59
N PHE A 100 1.22 3.46 -6.05
CA PHE A 100 1.61 4.75 -5.48
C PHE A 100 0.53 5.83 -5.64
N HIS A 101 -0.33 5.77 -6.65
CA HIS A 101 -1.50 6.66 -6.75
C HIS A 101 -2.65 6.24 -5.82
N ARG A 102 -2.86 4.94 -5.62
CA ARG A 102 -3.91 4.42 -4.74
C ARG A 102 -3.63 4.72 -3.28
N MET A 103 -2.35 4.64 -2.88
CA MET A 103 -1.95 4.77 -1.49
C MET A 103 -2.34 6.13 -0.87
N PRO A 104 -1.93 7.31 -1.38
CA PRO A 104 -2.33 8.59 -0.83
C PRO A 104 -3.84 8.83 -0.82
N ARG A 105 -4.54 8.35 -1.85
CA ARG A 105 -6.01 8.43 -1.93
C ARG A 105 -6.69 7.58 -0.86
N TRP A 106 -6.16 6.39 -0.59
CA TRP A 106 -6.64 5.55 0.50
C TRP A 106 -6.47 6.26 1.84
N VAL A 107 -5.30 6.84 2.10
CA VAL A 107 -5.05 7.62 3.34
C VAL A 107 -6.02 8.79 3.45
N GLN A 108 -6.20 9.55 2.39
CA GLN A 108 -7.12 10.68 2.34
C GLN A 108 -8.57 10.25 2.59
N SER A 109 -9.00 9.09 2.07
CA SER A 109 -10.35 8.56 2.28
C SER A 109 -10.64 8.18 3.74
N ARG A 110 -9.61 8.17 4.60
CA ARG A 110 -9.70 7.86 6.03
C ARG A 110 -9.42 9.07 6.92
N ASP A 111 -9.49 10.28 6.35
CA ASP A 111 -9.19 11.54 7.02
C ASP A 111 -7.81 11.57 7.71
N LEU A 112 -6.89 10.73 7.23
CA LEU A 112 -5.50 10.75 7.64
C LEU A 112 -4.71 11.75 6.80
N PHE A 113 -3.74 12.38 7.43
CA PHE A 113 -2.78 13.26 6.76
C PHE A 113 -1.46 12.52 6.57
N ILE A 114 -0.87 12.62 5.38
CA ILE A 114 0.48 12.13 5.12
C ILE A 114 1.44 13.30 5.32
N ARG A 115 2.43 13.12 6.20
CA ARG A 115 3.49 14.10 6.43
C ARG A 115 4.68 13.84 5.52
N SER A 116 5.15 12.59 5.45
CA SER A 116 6.28 12.23 4.60
C SER A 116 6.18 10.85 3.97
N ILE A 117 6.82 10.69 2.81
CA ILE A 117 6.96 9.43 2.09
C ILE A 117 8.43 9.20 1.76
N ALA A 118 8.97 8.06 2.22
CA ALA A 118 10.27 7.54 1.84
C ALA A 118 10.11 6.39 0.85
N THR A 119 10.98 6.32 -0.17
CA THR A 119 11.06 5.19 -1.10
C THR A 119 12.49 5.02 -1.59
N ASP A 120 12.91 3.80 -1.91
CA ASP A 120 14.21 3.53 -2.53
C ASP A 120 14.18 3.50 -4.06
N ARG A 121 13.04 3.88 -4.62
CA ARG A 121 12.76 3.76 -6.05
C ARG A 121 12.95 5.07 -6.81
N SER A 122 12.78 4.98 -8.13
CA SER A 122 13.03 6.03 -9.14
C SER A 122 12.61 7.45 -8.72
N PRO A 123 13.40 8.50 -9.09
CA PRO A 123 13.02 9.91 -8.95
C PRO A 123 11.67 10.28 -9.57
N MET A 124 11.14 9.44 -10.47
CA MET A 124 9.79 9.59 -11.00
C MET A 124 8.79 9.80 -9.87
N TYR A 125 8.85 9.00 -8.79
CA TYR A 125 7.92 9.09 -7.65
C TYR A 125 7.83 10.47 -7.01
N GLY A 126 8.95 11.23 -6.98
CA GLY A 126 8.92 12.62 -6.52
C GLY A 126 8.00 13.50 -7.39
N THR A 127 7.92 13.23 -8.68
CA THR A 127 7.01 13.91 -9.62
C THR A 127 5.54 13.58 -9.33
N GLU A 128 5.21 12.32 -9.01
CA GLU A 128 3.85 11.96 -8.61
C GLU A 128 3.46 12.60 -7.27
N ILE A 129 4.35 12.61 -6.27
CA ILE A 129 4.08 13.29 -4.99
C ILE A 129 3.91 14.80 -5.19
N ASN A 130 4.73 15.43 -6.02
CA ASN A 130 4.58 16.85 -6.36
C ASN A 130 3.23 17.12 -7.04
N SER A 131 2.81 16.25 -7.96
CA SER A 131 1.51 16.36 -8.63
C SER A 131 0.36 16.24 -7.63
N TYR A 132 0.46 15.31 -6.67
CA TYR A 132 -0.51 15.16 -5.59
C TYR A 132 -0.56 16.38 -4.67
N ASN A 133 0.61 16.90 -4.26
CA ASN A 133 0.74 18.11 -3.47
C ASN A 133 0.05 19.31 -4.15
N MET A 134 0.28 19.49 -5.46
CA MET A 134 -0.39 20.53 -6.25
C MET A 134 -1.90 20.33 -6.34
N GLN A 135 -2.36 19.10 -6.58
CA GLN A 135 -3.78 18.80 -6.75
C GLN A 135 -4.60 19.02 -5.47
N PHE A 136 -4.03 18.70 -4.31
CA PHE A 136 -4.76 18.67 -3.04
C PHE A 136 -4.32 19.74 -2.03
N GLY A 137 -3.44 20.67 -2.44
CA GLY A 137 -2.91 21.72 -1.56
C GLY A 137 -2.18 21.14 -0.34
N LYS A 138 -1.48 20.02 -0.53
CA LYS A 138 -0.72 19.34 0.53
C LYS A 138 0.78 19.61 0.36
N GLN A 139 1.52 19.46 1.45
CA GLN A 139 2.98 19.53 1.44
C GLN A 139 3.54 18.24 2.04
N ILE A 140 3.37 17.14 1.32
CA ILE A 140 4.00 15.87 1.65
C ILE A 140 5.49 15.99 1.38
N GLU A 141 6.31 15.73 2.40
CA GLU A 141 7.76 15.62 2.26
C GLU A 141 8.10 14.30 1.54
N TRP A 142 8.92 14.36 0.51
CA TRP A 142 9.39 13.17 -0.22
C TRP A 142 10.88 12.95 0.00
N ARG A 143 11.27 11.70 0.28
CA ARG A 143 12.67 11.30 0.46
C ARG A 143 13.00 10.06 -0.37
N LEU A 144 14.09 10.17 -1.12
CA LEU A 144 14.75 9.02 -1.75
C LEU A 144 15.72 8.41 -0.73
N VAL A 145 15.60 7.10 -0.47
CA VAL A 145 16.49 6.38 0.46
C VAL A 145 17.22 5.26 -0.27
N PRO A 146 18.50 4.97 0.02
CA PRO A 146 19.26 4.00 -0.77
C PRO A 146 18.87 2.54 -0.51
N ASP A 147 18.38 2.23 0.69
CA ASP A 147 17.89 0.89 1.07
C ASP A 147 16.67 1.04 1.97
N MET A 148 15.54 0.54 1.47
CA MET A 148 14.27 0.72 2.16
C MET A 148 14.19 -0.05 3.48
N TRP A 149 14.75 -1.26 3.53
CA TRP A 149 14.65 -2.14 4.69
C TRP A 149 15.57 -1.69 5.81
N THR A 150 16.79 -1.29 5.45
CA THR A 150 17.74 -0.64 6.37
C THR A 150 17.14 0.63 6.95
N PHE A 151 16.48 1.46 6.15
CA PHE A 151 15.83 2.68 6.63
C PHE A 151 14.65 2.41 7.57
N ILE A 152 13.79 1.43 7.27
CA ILE A 152 12.62 1.12 8.12
C ILE A 152 13.06 0.55 9.48
N PHE A 153 14.06 -0.32 9.48
CA PHE A 153 14.41 -1.17 10.64
C PHE A 153 15.73 -0.81 11.32
N GLY A 154 16.53 0.10 10.75
CA GLY A 154 17.79 0.57 11.32
C GLY A 154 18.87 -0.51 11.45
N ARG A 155 18.92 -1.46 10.51
CA ARG A 155 19.88 -2.59 10.52
C ARG A 155 21.00 -2.41 9.50
#